data_AF-A0A3B0REG3-F1
#
_entry.id   AF-A0A3B0REG3-F1
#
_cell.length_a   1.000
_cell.length_b   1.000
_cell.length_c   1.000
_cell.angle_alpha   90.00
_cell.angle_beta   90.00
_cell.angle_gamma   90.00
#
_symmetry.space_group_name_H-M   'P 1'
#
loop_
_entity.id
_entity.type
_entity.pdbx_description
1 polymer ?
#
loop_
_entity_poly.entity_id
_entity_poly.type
_entity_poly.pdbx_seq_one_letter_code
_entity_poly.pdbx_strand_id
1 'polypeptide(L)'
;MNVSSTTGGEKTFSFKWVPERDEYEFVAHQKKGKNVEPWDVFYGKGEPGTTVWVGSEFGEARTEINKDGRWEVKVWFEGAPVGEEFRVVVESSRDDRVVFGFTLKEREQEKEFTANQKYGVSDDAEVWDKFWGTATPGATVWIVSDFGSKEVTTDAKGEWAGKVYFNDVPIGEPFDVVVESSDGGRKVFTFVWLGVGGDQ
;
A
#
# COMPACT_ATOMS: atom_id res chain seq x y z
N MET A 1 -62.70 -22.54 11.88
CA MET A 1 -63.54 -23.60 11.28
C MET A 1 -63.62 -24.75 12.27
N ASN A 2 -64.82 -25.31 12.46
CA ASN A 2 -65.29 -25.95 13.69
C ASN A 2 -64.66 -27.30 14.04
N VAL A 3 -64.28 -27.47 15.31
CA VAL A 3 -64.33 -28.74 16.04
C VAL A 3 -64.97 -28.44 17.40
N SER A 4 -66.03 -29.19 17.75
CA SER A 4 -66.73 -29.08 19.03
C SER A 4 -66.40 -30.28 19.93
N SER A 5 -65.98 -30.01 21.17
CA SER A 5 -66.22 -30.88 22.31
C SER A 5 -66.41 -30.05 23.59
N THR A 6 -67.31 -30.52 24.45
CA THR A 6 -67.90 -29.79 25.56
C THR A 6 -67.18 -30.08 26.89
N THR A 7 -67.14 -29.07 27.76
CA THR A 7 -66.98 -29.09 29.24
C THR A 7 -65.57 -28.80 29.78
N GLY A 8 -65.43 -27.65 30.43
CA GLY A 8 -64.45 -27.44 31.51
C GLY A 8 -63.50 -26.25 31.31
N GLY A 9 -63.88 -25.08 31.85
CA GLY A 9 -63.00 -23.95 32.22
C GLY A 9 -62.03 -23.45 31.14
N GLU A 10 -62.36 -22.32 30.50
CA GLU A 10 -61.42 -21.59 29.64
C GLU A 10 -60.20 -21.13 30.45
N LYS A 11 -59.14 -21.93 30.43
CA LYS A 11 -57.80 -21.46 30.75
C LYS A 11 -57.25 -20.85 29.48
N THR A 12 -57.16 -19.52 29.46
CA THR A 12 -56.43 -18.80 28.40
C THR A 12 -54.95 -19.14 28.52
N PHE A 13 -54.46 -20.03 27.66
CA PHE A 13 -53.03 -20.25 27.48
C PHE A 13 -52.51 -19.23 26.47
N SER A 14 -51.82 -18.21 26.95
CA SER A 14 -51.05 -17.32 26.08
C SER A 14 -49.77 -18.03 25.67
N PHE A 15 -49.73 -18.57 24.46
CA PHE A 15 -48.47 -18.94 23.83
C PHE A 15 -47.74 -17.65 23.42
N LYS A 16 -46.74 -17.25 24.20
CA LYS A 16 -45.72 -16.33 23.69
C LYS A 16 -44.89 -17.12 22.70
N TRP A 17 -44.96 -16.76 21.44
CA TRP A 17 -43.94 -17.14 20.46
C TRP A 17 -42.58 -16.72 21.01
N VAL A 18 -41.73 -17.69 21.32
CA VAL A 18 -40.31 -17.49 21.57
C VAL A 18 -39.65 -17.91 20.26
N PRO A 19 -39.14 -16.98 19.43
CA PRO A 19 -38.44 -17.38 18.22
C PRO A 19 -37.27 -18.31 18.60
N GLU A 20 -37.17 -19.45 17.90
CA GLU A 20 -36.09 -20.42 18.03
C GLU A 20 -34.74 -19.72 17.77
N ARG A 21 -33.71 -20.15 18.51
CA ARG A 21 -32.37 -19.53 18.61
C ARG A 21 -31.53 -19.53 17.31
N ASP A 22 -32.08 -19.93 16.17
CA ASP A 22 -31.29 -20.36 15.00
C ASP A 22 -31.16 -19.33 13.86
N GLU A 23 -31.68 -18.11 13.98
CA GLU A 23 -31.71 -17.17 12.84
C GLU A 23 -30.52 -16.18 12.72
N TYR A 24 -29.64 -16.07 13.71
CA TYR A 24 -28.55 -15.08 13.66
C TYR A 24 -27.18 -15.71 13.97
N GLU A 25 -26.59 -16.39 12.99
CA GLU A 25 -25.17 -16.74 13.03
C GLU A 25 -24.33 -15.46 13.10
N PHE A 26 -23.45 -15.35 14.11
CA PHE A 26 -22.48 -14.27 14.16
C PHE A 26 -21.38 -14.50 13.13
N VAL A 27 -21.24 -13.55 12.22
CA VAL A 27 -20.23 -13.58 11.17
C VAL A 27 -19.39 -12.32 11.27
N ALA A 28 -18.07 -12.49 11.16
CA ALA A 28 -17.11 -11.40 11.08
C ALA A 28 -16.20 -11.59 9.87
N HIS A 29 -15.83 -10.48 9.24
CA HIS A 29 -14.90 -10.40 8.13
C HIS A 29 -13.96 -9.21 8.33
N GLN A 30 -12.80 -9.32 7.71
CA GLN A 30 -11.79 -8.26 7.63
C GLN A 30 -11.63 -7.83 6.18
N LYS A 31 -11.49 -6.53 5.93
CA LYS A 31 -11.46 -5.99 4.57
C LYS A 31 -10.12 -6.18 3.86
N LYS A 32 -8.99 -5.94 4.53
CA LYS A 32 -7.66 -5.99 3.89
C LYS A 32 -6.70 -7.02 4.49
N GLY A 33 -6.56 -7.06 5.81
CA GLY A 33 -5.50 -7.83 6.50
C GLY A 33 -4.10 -7.25 6.38
N LYS A 34 -3.88 -6.29 5.47
CA LYS A 34 -2.61 -5.61 5.26
C LYS A 34 -2.82 -4.23 4.65
N ASN A 35 -2.19 -3.21 5.20
CA ASN A 35 -2.38 -1.83 4.74
C ASN A 35 -1.13 -0.99 5.03
N VAL A 36 -0.91 0.08 4.25
CA VAL A 36 0.18 1.04 4.49
C VAL A 36 -0.20 2.11 5.52
N GLU A 37 -1.48 2.25 5.78
CA GLU A 37 -2.01 3.05 6.89
C GLU A 37 -2.40 2.12 8.05
N PRO A 38 -2.25 2.56 9.30
CA PRO A 38 -2.48 1.73 10.49
C PRO A 38 -3.97 1.58 10.78
N TRP A 39 -4.75 1.09 9.82
CA TRP A 39 -6.17 0.81 10.00
C TRP A 39 -6.66 -0.31 9.07
N ASP A 40 -7.71 -0.99 9.53
CA ASP A 40 -8.56 -1.86 8.71
C ASP A 40 -10.04 -1.60 9.01
N VAL A 41 -10.91 -2.16 8.18
CA VAL A 41 -12.36 -2.19 8.39
C VAL A 41 -12.78 -3.64 8.64
N PHE A 42 -13.53 -3.83 9.71
CA PHE A 42 -14.14 -5.08 10.09
C PHE A 42 -15.66 -4.95 9.93
N TYR A 43 -16.30 -5.99 9.44
CA TYR A 43 -17.72 -5.98 9.15
C TYR A 43 -18.32 -7.37 9.24
N GLY A 44 -19.63 -7.46 9.32
CA GLY A 44 -20.27 -8.75 9.46
C GLY A 44 -21.78 -8.69 9.66
N LYS A 45 -22.29 -9.81 10.20
CA LYS A 45 -23.71 -9.99 10.52
C LYS A 45 -23.90 -10.60 11.91
N GLY A 46 -25.10 -10.44 12.45
CA GLY A 46 -25.52 -11.07 13.70
C GLY A 46 -26.85 -10.51 14.19
N GLU A 47 -27.19 -10.78 15.45
CA GLU A 47 -28.46 -10.35 16.04
C GLU A 47 -28.47 -8.82 16.26
N PRO A 48 -29.48 -8.09 15.74
CA PRO A 48 -29.62 -6.66 15.97
C PRO A 48 -29.55 -6.25 17.45
N GLY A 49 -28.84 -5.16 17.74
CA GLY A 49 -28.63 -4.67 19.11
C GLY A 49 -27.45 -5.32 19.84
N THR A 50 -26.82 -6.34 19.26
CA THR A 50 -25.59 -6.94 19.82
C THR A 50 -24.43 -5.95 19.70
N THR A 51 -23.67 -5.75 20.78
CA THR A 51 -22.43 -4.97 20.74
C THR A 51 -21.28 -5.82 20.23
N VAL A 52 -20.44 -5.26 19.37
CA VAL A 52 -19.23 -5.88 18.82
C VAL A 52 -18.02 -5.05 19.21
N TRP A 53 -17.03 -5.68 19.83
CA TRP A 53 -15.70 -5.11 20.09
C TRP A 53 -14.70 -5.67 19.10
N VAL A 54 -13.83 -4.82 18.58
CA VAL A 54 -12.73 -5.22 17.69
C VAL A 54 -11.46 -4.57 18.20
N GLY A 55 -10.44 -5.35 18.54
CA GLY A 55 -9.21 -4.77 19.08
C GLY A 55 -7.97 -5.66 19.03
N SER A 56 -6.83 -5.02 19.24
CA SER A 56 -5.51 -5.60 19.45
C SER A 56 -4.78 -4.81 20.54
N GLU A 57 -3.52 -5.16 20.81
CA GLU A 57 -2.66 -4.37 21.69
C GLU A 57 -2.35 -2.95 21.16
N PHE A 58 -2.63 -2.67 19.88
CA PHE A 58 -2.33 -1.39 19.21
C PHE A 58 -3.56 -0.51 19.00
N GLY A 59 -4.76 -1.01 19.28
CA GLY A 59 -5.97 -0.21 19.15
C GLY A 59 -7.25 -1.02 19.15
N GLU A 60 -8.35 -0.33 19.42
CA GLU A 60 -9.67 -0.92 19.57
C GLU A 60 -10.78 0.00 19.04
N ALA A 61 -11.90 -0.59 18.67
CA ALA A 61 -13.14 0.10 18.42
C ALA A 61 -14.33 -0.78 18.81
N ARG A 62 -15.50 -0.17 18.91
CA ARG A 62 -16.77 -0.86 19.16
C ARG A 62 -17.86 -0.37 18.22
N THR A 63 -18.81 -1.24 17.92
CA THR A 63 -20.01 -0.90 17.14
C THR A 63 -21.19 -1.76 17.60
N GLU A 64 -22.39 -1.46 17.11
CA GLU A 64 -23.60 -2.23 17.40
C GLU A 64 -24.17 -2.80 16.09
N ILE A 65 -24.67 -4.02 16.14
CA ILE A 65 -25.34 -4.62 14.99
C ILE A 65 -26.66 -3.89 14.75
N ASN A 66 -26.81 -3.33 13.56
CA ASN A 66 -27.98 -2.53 13.20
C ASN A 66 -29.24 -3.40 13.06
N LYS A 67 -30.39 -2.74 12.87
CA LYS A 67 -31.70 -3.40 12.71
C LYS A 67 -31.78 -4.39 11.54
N ASP A 68 -30.90 -4.25 10.56
CA ASP A 68 -30.83 -5.11 9.39
C ASP A 68 -29.90 -6.31 9.61
N GLY A 69 -29.36 -6.48 10.82
CA GLY A 69 -28.45 -7.56 11.19
C GLY A 69 -27.04 -7.36 10.65
N ARG A 70 -26.63 -6.14 10.31
CA ARG A 70 -25.28 -5.83 9.78
C ARG A 70 -24.49 -4.93 10.71
N TRP A 71 -23.17 -5.06 10.69
CA TRP A 71 -22.26 -4.16 11.39
C TRP A 71 -21.00 -3.89 10.56
N GLU A 72 -20.40 -2.73 10.80
CA GLU A 72 -19.12 -2.31 10.24
C GLU A 72 -18.44 -1.36 11.24
N VAL A 73 -17.12 -1.48 11.38
CA VAL A 73 -16.30 -0.57 12.18
C VAL A 73 -14.89 -0.45 11.59
N LYS A 74 -14.36 0.78 11.57
CA LYS A 74 -12.96 1.06 11.25
C LYS A 74 -12.15 1.09 12.55
N VAL A 75 -11.04 0.36 12.58
CA VAL A 75 -10.12 0.31 13.73
C VAL A 75 -8.79 0.90 13.32
N TRP A 76 -8.24 1.79 14.14
CA TRP A 76 -6.88 2.31 14.00
C TRP A 76 -5.95 1.58 14.97
N PHE A 77 -4.77 1.20 14.49
CA PHE A 77 -3.74 0.44 15.21
C PHE A 77 -2.50 1.32 15.42
N GLU A 78 -2.66 2.41 16.16
CA GLU A 78 -1.61 3.39 16.39
C GLU A 78 -0.40 2.72 17.07
N GLY A 79 0.80 2.94 16.51
CA GLY A 79 2.03 2.34 17.04
C GLY A 79 2.25 0.87 16.68
N ALA A 80 1.44 0.27 15.80
CA ALA A 80 1.70 -1.07 15.29
C ALA A 80 3.07 -1.15 14.58
N PRO A 81 3.85 -2.23 14.78
CA PRO A 81 5.12 -2.42 14.11
C PRO A 81 4.94 -2.62 12.59
N VAL A 82 5.82 -1.98 11.81
CA VAL A 82 5.85 -2.15 10.36
C VAL A 82 6.47 -3.50 10.01
N GLY A 83 5.83 -4.25 9.11
CA GLY A 83 6.31 -5.52 8.58
C GLY A 83 6.02 -6.74 9.45
N GLU A 84 5.50 -6.56 10.66
CA GLU A 84 5.15 -7.64 11.58
C GLU A 84 3.63 -7.85 11.60
N GLU A 85 3.20 -9.11 11.62
CA GLU A 85 1.78 -9.48 11.76
C GLU A 85 1.40 -9.56 13.24
N PHE A 86 0.27 -8.93 13.61
CA PHE A 86 -0.32 -9.04 14.93
C PHE A 86 -1.79 -9.50 14.86
N ARG A 87 -2.31 -9.98 16.00
CA ARG A 87 -3.68 -10.50 16.11
C ARG A 87 -4.67 -9.38 16.37
N VAL A 88 -5.80 -9.44 15.67
CA VAL A 88 -6.99 -8.61 15.93
C VAL A 88 -8.14 -9.52 16.33
N VAL A 89 -8.72 -9.26 17.48
CA VAL A 89 -9.81 -10.05 18.06
C VAL A 89 -11.13 -9.31 17.87
N VAL A 90 -12.13 -10.01 17.34
CA VAL A 90 -13.52 -9.55 17.26
C VAL A 90 -14.32 -10.36 18.28
N GLU A 91 -14.98 -9.68 19.21
CA GLU A 91 -15.82 -10.29 20.25
C GLU A 91 -17.21 -9.64 20.26
N SER A 92 -18.26 -10.44 20.49
CA SER A 92 -19.63 -9.94 20.63
C SER A 92 -20.08 -9.94 22.10
N SER A 93 -21.13 -9.19 22.43
CA SER A 93 -21.74 -9.22 23.78
C SER A 93 -22.50 -10.51 24.09
N ARG A 94 -22.39 -11.51 23.20
CA ARG A 94 -22.98 -12.84 23.30
C ARG A 94 -21.90 -13.93 23.31
N ASP A 95 -20.66 -13.56 23.58
CA ASP A 95 -19.50 -14.45 23.67
C ASP A 95 -19.06 -15.10 22.34
N ASP A 96 -19.48 -14.54 21.20
CA ASP A 96 -18.91 -14.93 19.90
C ASP A 96 -17.50 -14.36 19.76
N ARG A 97 -16.60 -15.11 19.10
CA ARG A 97 -15.20 -14.71 18.96
C ARG A 97 -14.58 -15.13 17.62
N VAL A 98 -13.97 -14.17 16.93
CA VAL A 98 -13.23 -14.39 15.67
C VAL A 98 -11.88 -13.69 15.75
N VAL A 99 -10.83 -14.30 15.20
CA VAL A 99 -9.47 -13.74 15.22
C VAL A 99 -8.95 -13.57 13.80
N PHE A 100 -8.39 -12.40 13.52
CA PHE A 100 -7.75 -12.03 12.27
C PHE A 100 -6.28 -11.67 12.47
N GLY A 101 -5.51 -11.70 11.37
CA GLY A 101 -4.17 -11.13 11.32
C GLY A 101 -4.20 -9.74 10.68
N PHE A 102 -3.32 -8.84 11.11
CA PHE A 102 -3.08 -7.59 10.40
C PHE A 102 -1.58 -7.30 10.33
N THR A 103 -1.12 -6.86 9.15
CA THR A 103 0.25 -6.39 8.93
C THR A 103 0.25 -4.94 8.43
N LEU A 104 0.88 -4.05 9.18
CA LEU A 104 1.19 -2.69 8.71
C LEU A 104 2.36 -2.77 7.72
N LYS A 105 2.14 -2.30 6.49
CA LYS A 105 3.18 -2.23 5.47
C LYS A 105 3.92 -0.92 5.55
N GLU A 106 5.19 -0.96 5.16
CA GLU A 106 5.98 0.25 4.97
C GLU A 106 5.35 1.09 3.86
N ARG A 107 5.30 2.41 4.07
CA ARG A 107 4.90 3.35 3.01
C ARG A 107 6.09 3.48 2.07
N GLU A 108 5.88 3.22 0.78
CA GLU A 108 6.86 3.56 -0.25
C GLU A 108 7.09 5.08 -0.18
N GLN A 109 8.31 5.47 0.21
CA GLN A 109 8.70 6.88 0.22
C GLN A 109 9.01 7.28 -1.21
N GLU A 110 8.11 8.04 -1.83
CA GLU A 110 8.43 8.79 -3.05
C GLU A 110 9.56 9.76 -2.71
N LYS A 111 10.76 9.48 -3.22
CA LYS A 111 11.89 10.41 -3.14
C LYS A 111 11.77 11.39 -4.29
N GLU A 112 12.04 12.66 -4.02
CA GLU A 112 12.22 13.62 -5.09
C GLU A 112 13.31 13.15 -6.05
N PHE A 113 12.98 13.16 -7.34
CA PHE A 113 13.93 12.82 -8.37
C PHE A 113 15.03 13.89 -8.43
N THR A 114 16.28 13.44 -8.31
CA THR A 114 17.44 14.28 -8.59
C THR A 114 18.33 13.59 -9.61
N ALA A 115 18.99 14.39 -10.43
CA ALA A 115 20.04 13.94 -11.32
C ALA A 115 21.15 14.99 -11.35
N ASN A 116 22.38 14.53 -11.45
CA ASN A 116 23.59 15.34 -11.50
C ASN A 116 24.54 14.74 -12.54
N GLN A 117 25.41 15.59 -13.08
CA GLN A 117 26.40 15.27 -14.09
C GLN A 117 27.78 15.72 -13.59
N LYS A 118 28.83 14.95 -13.89
CA LYS A 118 30.16 15.23 -13.33
C LYS A 118 30.96 16.21 -14.18
N TYR A 119 31.04 15.96 -15.48
CA TYR A 119 32.01 16.65 -16.33
C TYR A 119 31.35 17.58 -17.34
N GLY A 120 30.37 17.10 -18.12
CA GLY A 120 29.74 17.88 -19.20
C GLY A 120 30.64 18.19 -20.40
N VAL A 121 31.93 17.87 -20.32
CA VAL A 121 32.91 18.06 -21.37
C VAL A 121 34.01 17.01 -21.26
N SER A 122 34.58 16.58 -22.39
CA SER A 122 35.72 15.67 -22.43
C SER A 122 36.62 15.98 -23.63
N ASP A 123 37.91 15.73 -23.50
CA ASP A 123 38.95 15.73 -24.54
C ASP A 123 39.66 14.36 -24.61
N ASP A 124 39.08 13.32 -24.00
CA ASP A 124 39.63 11.98 -23.97
C ASP A 124 39.27 11.20 -25.24
N ALA A 125 40.08 10.17 -25.56
CA ALA A 125 39.77 9.24 -26.65
C ALA A 125 38.56 8.36 -26.33
N GLU A 126 38.36 8.04 -25.04
CA GLU A 126 37.20 7.34 -24.54
C GLU A 126 36.21 8.37 -23.99
N VAL A 127 35.14 8.64 -24.73
CA VAL A 127 34.18 9.70 -24.40
C VAL A 127 33.13 9.15 -23.43
N TRP A 128 33.06 9.71 -22.22
CA TRP A 128 32.10 9.28 -21.20
C TRP A 128 31.80 10.37 -20.17
N ASP A 129 30.69 10.22 -19.45
CA ASP A 129 30.39 11.01 -18.25
C ASP A 129 29.82 10.11 -17.13
N LYS A 130 29.78 10.65 -15.92
CA LYS A 130 29.15 10.06 -14.75
C LYS A 130 27.92 10.86 -14.36
N PHE A 131 26.84 10.14 -14.12
CA PHE A 131 25.58 10.67 -13.62
C PHE A 131 25.23 10.01 -12.31
N TRP A 132 24.60 10.76 -11.40
CA TRP A 132 24.11 10.24 -10.12
C TRP A 132 22.95 11.07 -9.59
N GLY A 133 22.17 10.48 -8.69
CA GLY A 133 21.09 11.19 -8.02
C GLY A 133 20.23 10.27 -7.19
N THR A 134 18.96 10.68 -7.04
CA THR A 134 17.95 9.99 -6.27
C THR A 134 16.68 9.78 -7.07
N ALA A 135 15.95 8.72 -6.79
CA ALA A 135 14.60 8.45 -7.28
C ALA A 135 13.89 7.50 -6.29
N THR A 136 12.64 7.12 -6.56
CA THR A 136 11.95 6.09 -5.78
C THR A 136 12.79 4.81 -5.71
N PRO A 137 12.99 4.17 -4.53
CA PRO A 137 13.72 2.90 -4.45
C PRO A 137 13.18 1.84 -5.40
N GLY A 138 14.05 1.18 -6.16
CA GLY A 138 13.66 0.19 -7.17
C GLY A 138 13.19 0.76 -8.52
N ALA A 139 13.10 2.08 -8.67
CA ALA A 139 12.84 2.73 -9.96
C ALA A 139 13.97 2.46 -10.97
N THR A 140 13.60 2.44 -12.25
CA THR A 140 14.54 2.35 -13.36
C THR A 140 14.88 3.76 -13.83
N VAL A 141 16.18 4.06 -13.94
CA VAL A 141 16.71 5.32 -14.47
C VAL A 141 17.37 5.05 -15.82
N TRP A 142 16.93 5.76 -16.85
CA TRP A 142 17.51 5.75 -18.18
C TRP A 142 18.32 7.03 -18.39
N ILE A 143 19.58 6.87 -18.79
CA ILE A 143 20.46 7.95 -19.22
C ILE A 143 20.66 7.74 -20.72
N VAL A 144 20.13 8.63 -21.56
CA VAL A 144 20.03 8.42 -23.01
C VAL A 144 20.49 9.65 -23.78
N SER A 145 21.21 9.41 -24.86
CA SER A 145 21.55 10.39 -25.90
C SER A 145 21.58 9.68 -27.24
N ASP A 146 21.72 10.43 -28.34
CA ASP A 146 21.91 9.85 -29.67
C ASP A 146 23.22 9.03 -29.80
N PHE A 147 24.18 9.23 -28.89
CA PHE A 147 25.52 8.65 -28.95
C PHE A 147 25.76 7.52 -27.94
N GLY A 148 24.80 7.26 -27.06
CA GLY A 148 24.96 6.26 -26.02
C GLY A 148 23.84 6.26 -24.99
N SER A 149 23.68 5.12 -24.32
CA SER A 149 22.66 4.93 -23.30
C SER A 149 23.12 4.03 -22.16
N LYS A 150 22.51 4.21 -20.99
CA LYS A 150 22.67 3.33 -19.83
C LYS A 150 21.37 3.24 -19.05
N GLU A 151 21.06 2.04 -18.57
CA GLU A 151 20.00 1.78 -17.60
C GLU A 151 20.63 1.44 -16.24
N VAL A 152 20.05 1.98 -15.16
CA VAL A 152 20.44 1.73 -13.76
C VAL A 152 19.18 1.65 -12.90
N THR A 153 19.14 0.77 -11.90
CA THR A 153 18.06 0.71 -10.90
C THR A 153 18.50 1.41 -9.62
N THR A 154 17.62 2.21 -9.01
CA THR A 154 17.85 2.78 -7.68
C THR A 154 17.91 1.70 -6.61
N ASP A 155 18.84 1.86 -5.67
CA ASP A 155 18.97 0.94 -4.56
C ASP A 155 17.85 1.09 -3.51
N ALA A 156 17.91 0.33 -2.42
CA ALA A 156 16.93 0.39 -1.33
C ALA A 156 16.88 1.77 -0.63
N LYS A 157 17.92 2.59 -0.78
CA LYS A 157 17.94 3.97 -0.28
C LYS A 157 17.45 4.95 -1.33
N GLY A 158 17.11 4.51 -2.54
CA GLY A 158 16.71 5.39 -3.64
C GLY A 158 17.88 6.15 -4.25
N GLU A 159 19.11 5.66 -4.10
CA GLU A 159 20.32 6.24 -4.70
C GLU A 159 20.66 5.51 -6.01
N TRP A 160 21.14 6.23 -7.01
CA TRP A 160 21.59 5.67 -8.28
C TRP A 160 22.84 6.37 -8.81
N ALA A 161 23.66 5.64 -9.56
CA ALA A 161 24.81 6.17 -10.27
C ALA A 161 25.14 5.34 -11.53
N GLY A 162 25.50 6.02 -12.61
CA GLY A 162 25.83 5.39 -13.90
C GLY A 162 27.00 6.08 -14.60
N LYS A 163 27.90 5.29 -15.20
CA LYS A 163 28.87 5.74 -16.19
C LYS A 163 28.31 5.44 -17.58
N VAL A 164 28.23 6.45 -18.44
CA VAL A 164 27.74 6.31 -19.83
C VAL A 164 28.88 6.63 -20.78
N TYR A 165 29.11 5.75 -21.74
CA TYR A 165 30.04 5.97 -22.84
C TYR A 165 29.27 6.47 -24.06
N PHE A 166 29.86 7.42 -24.76
CA PHE A 166 29.33 8.00 -25.98
C PHE A 166 30.21 7.61 -27.16
N ASN A 167 29.61 7.14 -28.25
CA ASN A 167 30.30 6.70 -29.45
C ASN A 167 29.90 7.59 -30.63
N ASP A 168 30.77 7.69 -31.64
CA ASP A 168 30.51 8.46 -32.87
C ASP A 168 30.12 9.93 -32.60
N VAL A 169 30.68 10.50 -31.53
CA VAL A 169 30.38 11.86 -31.10
C VAL A 169 31.06 12.87 -32.04
N PRO A 170 30.34 13.88 -32.57
CA PRO A 170 30.95 14.96 -33.33
C PRO A 170 31.85 15.84 -32.44
N ILE A 171 33.04 16.18 -32.94
CA ILE A 171 33.99 17.04 -32.24
C ILE A 171 33.47 18.48 -32.20
N GLY A 172 33.43 19.06 -31.01
CA GLY A 172 33.07 20.46 -30.74
C GLY A 172 31.57 20.74 -30.77
N GLU A 173 30.73 19.75 -31.09
CA GLU A 173 29.29 19.92 -31.15
C GLU A 173 28.61 19.45 -29.85
N PRO A 174 27.85 20.32 -29.17
CA PRO A 174 27.11 19.93 -27.98
C PRO A 174 25.93 19.02 -28.34
N PHE A 175 25.65 18.06 -27.46
CA PHE A 175 24.43 17.23 -27.54
C PHE A 175 23.78 17.04 -26.17
N ASP A 176 22.50 16.71 -26.20
CA ASP A 176 21.69 16.48 -25.00
C ASP A 176 21.87 15.06 -24.47
N VAL A 177 22.00 14.97 -23.15
CA VAL A 177 21.89 13.72 -22.39
C VAL A 177 20.64 13.83 -21.51
N VAL A 178 19.64 13.02 -21.84
CA VAL A 178 18.36 12.96 -21.13
C VAL A 178 18.45 11.91 -20.04
N VAL A 179 18.17 12.29 -18.80
CA VAL A 179 18.02 11.39 -17.67
C VAL A 179 16.56 11.34 -17.28
N GLU A 180 15.95 10.17 -17.38
CA GLU A 180 14.54 9.92 -17.06
C GLU A 180 14.42 8.76 -16.07
N SER A 181 13.41 8.80 -15.21
CA SER A 181 13.11 7.77 -14.23
C SER A 181 11.70 7.21 -14.45
N SER A 182 11.51 5.93 -14.16
CA SER A 182 10.22 5.23 -14.31
C SER A 182 9.10 5.81 -13.44
N ASP A 183 9.44 6.60 -12.42
CA ASP A 183 8.52 7.35 -11.56
C ASP A 183 8.23 8.78 -12.06
N GLY A 184 8.65 9.11 -13.28
CA GLY A 184 8.31 10.35 -13.98
C GLY A 184 9.32 11.50 -13.80
N GLY A 185 10.41 11.28 -13.05
CA GLY A 185 11.51 12.23 -12.95
C GLY A 185 12.23 12.44 -14.28
N ARG A 186 12.57 13.69 -14.62
CA ARG A 186 13.31 14.03 -15.85
C ARG A 186 14.27 15.19 -15.66
N LYS A 187 15.48 15.08 -16.21
CA LYS A 187 16.46 16.17 -16.32
C LYS A 187 17.26 16.04 -17.60
N VAL A 188 17.58 17.18 -18.22
CA VAL A 188 18.41 17.23 -19.43
C VAL A 188 19.74 17.90 -19.07
N PHE A 189 20.82 17.30 -19.55
CA PHE A 189 22.17 17.82 -19.46
C PHE A 189 22.73 18.03 -20.86
N THR A 190 23.79 18.83 -20.96
CA THR A 190 24.54 19.01 -22.19
C THR A 190 25.92 18.36 -22.03
N PHE A 191 26.41 17.73 -23.08
CA PHE A 191 27.78 17.21 -23.14
C PHE A 191 28.48 17.67 -24.42
N VAL A 192 29.78 17.93 -24.34
CA VAL A 192 30.62 18.29 -25.50
C VAL A 192 31.89 17.46 -25.50
N TRP A 193 32.24 16.88 -26.65
CA TRP A 193 33.57 16.28 -26.84
C TRP A 193 34.45 17.23 -27.64
N LEU A 194 35.63 17.58 -27.12
CA LEU A 194 36.58 18.50 -27.76
C LEU A 194 37.58 17.79 -28.69
N GLY A 195 37.53 16.46 -28.76
CA GLY A 195 38.51 15.64 -29.47
C GLY A 195 39.77 15.38 -28.64
N VAL A 196 40.51 14.32 -29.00
CA VAL A 196 41.81 14.03 -28.38
C VAL A 196 42.80 15.10 -28.76
N GLY A 197 43.24 15.90 -27.78
CA GLY A 197 44.34 16.87 -27.86
C GLY A 197 44.79 17.21 -29.28
N GLY A 198 44.06 18.12 -29.94
CA GLY A 198 44.67 18.88 -31.02
C GLY A 198 45.69 19.81 -30.37
N ASP A 199 46.98 19.52 -30.54
CA ASP A 199 48.04 20.48 -30.25
C ASP A 199 47.63 21.85 -30.82
N GLN A 200 47.39 22.83 -29.93
CA GLN A 200 47.38 24.25 -30.28
C GLN A 200 48.77 24.82 -30.11
#